data_AF-A0A6M2CWH8-F1
#
_entry.id   AF-A0A6M2CWH8-F1
#
_cell.length_a   1.000
_cell.length_b   1.000
_cell.length_c   1.000
_cell.angle_alpha   90.00
_cell.angle_beta   90.00
_cell.angle_gamma   90.00
#
_symmetry.space_group_name_H-M   'P 1'
#
loop_
_entity.id
_entity.type
_entity.pdbx_description
1 polymer ?
#
loop_
_entity_poly.entity_id
_entity_poly.type
_entity_poly.pdbx_seq_one_letter_code
_entity_poly.pdbx_strand_id
1 'polypeptide(L)'
;ADAGRELFEGCRNGDVTRVKKLVTPHNVNSRDTTGRKSTPLHFAAGFGRRDVVEHLLQNGANVHAKDDGGLIPLHNACSFGHAEVVQLLLKHAADPNARDNWNYTPLHEAAIKGKVDVCIVFLQHGADASIRNTDGKTPLDLADPSTRSVLTGDYRKDELLESARSGNEEKLLSLLTSINVNCHASDGRKSTPLHLAAGY
;
A
#
# COMPACT_ATOMS: atom_id res chain seq x y z
N ALA A 1 3.55 35.23 -3.36
CA ALA A 1 3.08 33.87 -3.65
C ALA A 1 2.84 33.17 -2.33
N ASP A 2 1.75 32.43 -2.20
CA ASP A 2 1.41 31.71 -0.96
C ASP A 2 2.39 30.55 -0.78
N ALA A 3 3.31 30.67 0.18
CA ALA A 3 4.34 29.67 0.46
C ALA A 3 3.76 28.28 0.77
N GLY A 4 2.52 28.22 1.29
CA GLY A 4 1.79 26.97 1.47
C GLY A 4 1.51 26.31 0.12
N ARG A 5 0.86 27.04 -0.79
CA ARG A 5 0.58 26.55 -2.16
C ARG A 5 1.83 26.05 -2.88
N GLU A 6 2.95 26.77 -2.75
CA GLU A 6 4.22 26.38 -3.36
C GLU A 6 4.77 25.05 -2.83
N LEU A 7 4.65 24.80 -1.51
CA LEU A 7 5.04 23.53 -0.90
C LEU A 7 4.20 22.36 -1.46
N PHE A 8 2.88 22.55 -1.55
CA PHE A 8 1.97 21.54 -2.10
C PHE A 8 2.26 21.24 -3.59
N GLU A 9 2.55 22.26 -4.39
CA GLU A 9 2.98 22.10 -5.78
C GLU A 9 4.30 21.31 -5.88
N GLY A 10 5.28 21.62 -5.02
CA GLY A 10 6.53 20.85 -4.93
C GLY A 10 6.27 19.38 -4.58
N CYS A 11 5.37 19.12 -3.63
CA CYS A 11 5.00 17.76 -3.22
C CYS A 11 4.28 16.98 -4.33
N ARG A 12 3.41 17.64 -5.11
CA ARG A 12 2.73 17.04 -6.26
C ARG A 12 3.70 16.71 -7.39
N ASN A 13 4.61 17.63 -7.69
CA ASN A 13 5.51 17.53 -8.84
C ASN A 13 6.74 16.67 -8.57
N GLY A 14 7.07 16.41 -7.31
CA GLY A 14 8.29 15.70 -6.94
C GLY A 14 9.53 16.59 -6.92
N ASP A 15 9.36 17.90 -6.78
CA ASP A 15 10.48 18.85 -6.72
C ASP A 15 11.09 18.83 -5.31
N VAL A 16 11.99 17.87 -5.08
CA VAL A 16 12.65 17.66 -3.79
C VAL A 16 13.43 18.89 -3.34
N THR A 17 14.06 19.61 -4.28
CA THR A 17 14.84 20.82 -3.98
C THR A 17 13.94 21.93 -3.44
N ARG A 18 12.79 22.16 -4.10
CA ARG A 18 11.80 23.13 -3.64
C ARG A 18 11.18 22.72 -2.30
N VAL A 19 10.81 21.44 -2.13
CA VAL A 19 10.27 20.96 -0.86
C VAL A 19 11.29 21.16 0.28
N LYS A 20 12.56 20.79 0.07
CA LYS A 20 13.64 21.01 1.05
C LYS A 20 13.79 22.46 1.49
N LYS A 21 13.59 23.41 0.55
CA LYS A 21 13.69 24.85 0.83
C LYS A 21 12.47 25.37 1.61
N LEU A 22 11.29 24.82 1.35
CA LEU A 22 10.02 25.35 1.85
C LEU A 22 9.51 24.65 3.12
N VAL A 23 9.85 23.37 3.32
CA VAL A 23 9.37 22.60 4.46
C VAL A 23 10.02 23.07 5.75
N THR A 24 9.21 23.21 6.80
CA THR A 24 9.63 23.59 8.15
C THR A 24 8.84 22.76 9.16
N PRO A 25 9.29 22.67 10.43
CA PRO A 25 8.52 22.01 11.48
C PRO A 25 7.10 22.55 11.67
N HIS A 26 6.87 23.83 11.31
CA HIS A 26 5.57 24.49 11.44
C HIS A 26 4.60 24.16 10.29
N ASN A 27 5.10 23.76 9.11
CA ASN A 27 4.28 23.58 7.92
C ASN A 27 4.28 22.15 7.32
N VAL A 28 5.16 21.27 7.80
CA VAL A 28 5.26 19.88 7.30
C VAL A 28 3.93 19.11 7.41
N ASN A 29 3.10 19.49 8.39
CA ASN A 29 1.77 18.95 8.63
C ASN A 29 0.62 19.94 8.36
N SER A 30 0.90 21.05 7.64
CA SER A 30 -0.15 21.98 7.20
C SER A 30 -1.21 21.27 6.37
N ARG A 31 -2.43 21.77 6.41
CA ARG A 31 -3.56 21.22 5.65
C ARG A 31 -3.90 22.17 4.51
N ASP A 32 -4.09 21.62 3.32
CA ASP A 32 -4.63 22.37 2.18
C ASP A 32 -6.02 22.91 2.52
N THR A 33 -6.25 24.21 2.34
CA THR A 33 -7.52 24.87 2.68
C THR A 33 -8.54 24.85 1.54
N THR A 34 -8.15 24.37 0.36
CA THR A 34 -8.99 24.44 -0.85
C THR A 34 -9.60 23.10 -1.26
N GLY A 35 -9.00 21.99 -0.82
CA GLY A 35 -9.44 20.63 -1.11
C GLY A 35 -9.83 19.84 0.14
N ARG A 36 -9.44 18.57 0.19
CA ARG A 36 -9.81 17.59 1.24
C ARG A 36 -9.03 17.77 2.55
N LYS A 37 -8.46 18.94 2.84
CA LYS A 37 -7.54 19.15 3.98
C LYS A 37 -6.37 18.16 4.06
N SER A 38 -5.89 17.73 2.90
CA SER A 38 -4.71 16.90 2.73
C SER A 38 -3.44 17.60 3.22
N THR A 39 -2.50 16.84 3.78
CA THR A 39 -1.16 17.32 4.17
C THR A 39 -0.17 17.20 3.01
N PRO A 40 1.02 17.83 3.07
CA PRO A 40 2.09 17.62 2.09
C PRO A 40 2.38 16.13 1.82
N LEU A 41 2.37 15.31 2.88
CA LEU A 41 2.59 13.87 2.78
C LEU A 41 1.48 13.14 1.99
N HIS A 42 0.22 13.57 2.10
CA HIS A 42 -0.88 13.01 1.30
C HIS A 42 -0.68 13.25 -0.20
N PHE A 43 -0.21 14.45 -0.57
CA PHE A 43 0.08 14.79 -1.96
C PHE A 43 1.27 13.98 -2.46
N ALA A 44 2.41 14.05 -1.76
CA ALA A 44 3.61 13.32 -2.17
C ALA A 44 3.34 11.81 -2.31
N ALA A 45 2.56 11.24 -1.39
CA ALA A 45 2.19 9.83 -1.42
C ALA A 45 1.27 9.47 -2.58
N GLY A 46 0.19 10.23 -2.81
CA GLY A 46 -0.75 9.99 -3.91
C GLY A 46 -0.15 10.20 -5.30
N PHE A 47 0.89 11.03 -5.41
CA PHE A 47 1.63 11.26 -6.67
C PHE A 47 2.91 10.41 -6.81
N GLY A 48 3.18 9.49 -5.88
CA GLY A 48 4.29 8.54 -6.01
C GLY A 48 5.67 9.18 -5.86
N ARG A 49 5.79 10.29 -5.12
CA ARG A 49 7.04 11.06 -5.01
C ARG A 49 7.92 10.50 -3.88
N ARG A 50 8.52 9.33 -4.09
CA ARG A 50 9.28 8.60 -3.06
C ARG A 50 10.29 9.47 -2.29
N ASP A 51 11.14 10.22 -3.00
CA ASP A 51 12.17 11.06 -2.36
C ASP A 51 11.57 12.23 -1.57
N VAL A 52 10.43 12.77 -2.01
CA VAL A 52 9.70 13.80 -1.27
C VAL A 52 9.05 13.19 -0.02
N VAL A 53 8.42 12.02 -0.14
CA VAL A 53 7.82 11.29 0.98
C VAL A 53 8.88 11.02 2.05
N GLU A 54 10.03 10.50 1.66
CA GLU A 54 11.16 10.23 2.55
C GLU A 54 11.61 11.50 3.27
N HIS A 55 11.81 12.59 2.53
CA HIS A 55 12.23 13.86 3.14
C HIS A 55 11.17 14.43 4.10
N LEU A 56 9.89 14.37 3.75
CA LEU A 56 8.80 14.82 4.62
C LEU A 56 8.75 14.01 5.92
N LEU A 57 8.88 12.68 5.85
CA LEU A 57 8.91 11.81 7.03
C LEU A 57 10.10 12.11 7.93
N GLN A 58 11.29 12.32 7.36
CA GLN A 58 12.50 12.74 8.09
C GLN A 58 12.33 14.09 8.82
N ASN A 59 11.42 14.95 8.34
CA ASN A 59 11.13 16.26 8.92
C ASN A 59 9.84 16.28 9.77
N GLY A 60 9.37 15.12 10.22
CA GLY A 60 8.26 15.03 11.17
C GLY A 60 6.87 15.09 10.53
N ALA A 61 6.73 14.74 9.25
CA ALA A 61 5.42 14.52 8.67
C ALA A 61 4.68 13.38 9.39
N ASN A 62 3.45 13.64 9.82
CA ASN A 62 2.62 12.67 10.49
C ASN A 62 2.06 11.65 9.50
N VAL A 63 2.59 10.43 9.54
CA VAL A 63 2.17 9.30 8.69
C VAL A 63 0.71 8.86 8.91
N HIS A 64 0.12 9.21 10.06
CA HIS A 64 -1.26 8.91 10.43
C HIS A 64 -2.21 10.12 10.27
N ALA A 65 -1.74 11.22 9.68
CA ALA A 65 -2.59 12.39 9.46
C ALA A 65 -3.82 11.98 8.63
N LYS A 66 -5.02 12.32 9.10
CA LYS A 66 -6.26 12.08 8.35
C LYS A 66 -6.67 13.32 7.56
N ASP A 67 -7.04 13.16 6.29
CA ASP A 67 -7.73 14.18 5.50
C ASP A 67 -9.23 14.29 5.90
N ASP A 68 -10.02 15.14 5.24
CA ASP A 68 -11.44 15.32 5.57
C ASP A 68 -12.28 14.05 5.34
N GLY A 69 -11.84 13.15 4.46
CA GLY A 69 -12.47 11.83 4.23
C GLY A 69 -12.01 10.76 5.24
N GLY A 70 -11.10 11.11 6.14
CA GLY A 70 -10.50 10.16 7.08
C GLY A 70 -9.34 9.35 6.48
N LEU A 71 -8.97 9.59 5.22
CA LEU A 71 -7.85 8.89 4.58
C LEU A 71 -6.53 9.32 5.21
N ILE A 72 -5.62 8.37 5.35
CA ILE A 72 -4.20 8.63 5.66
C ILE A 72 -3.37 8.62 4.35
N PRO A 73 -2.12 9.14 4.33
CA PRO A 73 -1.26 9.13 3.13
C PRO A 73 -1.11 7.75 2.49
N LEU A 74 -1.14 6.68 3.30
CA LEU A 74 -1.07 5.31 2.82
C LEU A 74 -2.27 4.93 1.92
N HIS A 75 -3.48 5.40 2.20
CA HIS A 75 -4.64 5.18 1.31
C HIS A 75 -4.37 5.77 -0.07
N ASN A 76 -3.89 7.02 -0.13
CA ASN A 76 -3.59 7.68 -1.40
C ASN A 76 -2.52 6.93 -2.21
N ALA A 77 -1.43 6.47 -1.58
CA ALA A 77 -0.42 5.66 -2.27
C ALA A 77 -1.01 4.36 -2.84
N CYS A 78 -1.93 3.72 -2.11
CA CYS A 78 -2.60 2.49 -2.52
C CYS A 78 -3.54 2.69 -3.69
N SER A 79 -4.41 3.71 -3.67
CA SER A 79 -5.38 3.96 -4.75
C SER A 79 -4.69 4.15 -6.11
N PHE A 80 -3.47 4.67 -6.13
CA PHE A 80 -2.71 4.92 -7.37
C PHE A 80 -1.66 3.86 -7.70
N GLY A 81 -1.35 2.93 -6.78
CA GLY A 81 -0.44 1.81 -7.04
C GLY A 81 1.04 2.09 -6.79
N HIS A 82 1.37 3.06 -5.94
CA HIS A 82 2.76 3.47 -5.68
C HIS A 82 3.45 2.53 -4.67
N ALA A 83 3.78 1.30 -5.09
CA ALA A 83 4.28 0.24 -4.21
C ALA A 83 5.53 0.64 -3.40
N GLU A 84 6.47 1.37 -3.99
CA GLU A 84 7.67 1.84 -3.26
C GLU A 84 7.32 2.83 -2.15
N VAL A 85 6.35 3.71 -2.40
CA VAL A 85 5.85 4.66 -1.38
C VAL A 85 5.07 3.93 -0.30
N VAL A 86 4.28 2.92 -0.66
CA VAL A 86 3.58 2.06 0.30
C VAL A 86 4.57 1.40 1.26
N GLN A 87 5.62 0.75 0.73
CA GLN A 87 6.65 0.11 1.55
C GLN A 87 7.35 1.12 2.47
N LEU A 88 7.66 2.31 1.95
CA LEU A 88 8.26 3.38 2.75
C LEU A 88 7.35 3.85 3.88
N LEU A 89 6.06 4.06 3.62
CA LEU A 89 5.09 4.47 4.64
C LEU A 89 4.91 3.38 5.71
N LEU A 90 4.81 2.11 5.31
CA LEU A 90 4.73 0.98 6.25
C LEU A 90 6.00 0.86 7.12
N LYS A 91 7.19 1.08 6.53
CA LYS A 91 8.46 1.14 7.28
C LYS A 91 8.47 2.27 8.32
N HIS A 92 7.76 3.37 8.05
CA HIS A 92 7.54 4.46 8.98
C HIS A 92 6.28 4.26 9.86
N ALA A 93 5.89 3.00 10.08
CA ALA A 93 4.81 2.58 10.97
C ALA A 93 3.41 3.06 10.59
N ALA A 94 3.14 3.37 9.31
CA ALA A 94 1.77 3.55 8.84
C ALA A 94 0.95 2.28 9.13
N ASP A 95 -0.25 2.45 9.71
CA ASP A 95 -1.15 1.33 10.01
C ASP A 95 -1.77 0.79 8.70
N PRO A 96 -1.47 -0.46 8.29
CA PRO A 96 -2.04 -1.06 7.08
C PRO A 96 -3.56 -1.28 7.17
N ASN A 97 -4.12 -1.23 8.38
CA ASN A 97 -5.53 -1.43 8.67
C ASN A 97 -6.25 -0.14 9.08
N ALA A 98 -5.61 1.02 8.85
CA ALA A 98 -6.20 2.33 9.11
C ALA A 98 -7.56 2.45 8.41
N ARG A 99 -8.52 3.08 9.09
CA ARG A 99 -9.89 3.24 8.59
C ARG A 99 -10.21 4.70 8.29
N ASP A 100 -10.75 4.92 7.10
CA ASP A 100 -11.35 6.18 6.71
C ASP A 100 -12.76 6.36 7.34
N ASN A 101 -13.48 7.40 6.94
CA ASN A 101 -14.81 7.68 7.52
C ASN A 101 -15.88 6.63 7.15
N TRP A 102 -15.62 5.78 6.16
CA TRP A 102 -16.51 4.70 5.70
C TRP A 102 -15.92 3.30 5.99
N ASN A 103 -14.93 3.22 6.88
CA ASN A 103 -14.21 1.99 7.23
C ASN A 103 -13.50 1.31 6.04
N TYR A 104 -13.24 2.02 4.95
CA TYR A 104 -12.32 1.55 3.94
C TYR A 104 -10.91 1.54 4.53
N THR A 105 -10.17 0.48 4.22
CA THR A 105 -8.74 0.35 4.53
C THR A 105 -7.92 0.58 3.26
N PRO A 106 -6.61 0.83 3.35
CA PRO A 106 -5.77 0.94 2.16
C PRO A 106 -5.79 -0.33 1.28
N LEU A 107 -6.02 -1.51 1.87
CA LEU A 107 -6.22 -2.74 1.09
C LEU A 107 -7.53 -2.72 0.27
N HIS A 108 -8.61 -2.12 0.78
CA HIS A 108 -9.82 -1.89 -0.03
C HIS A 108 -9.49 -1.01 -1.25
N GLU A 109 -8.78 0.11 -1.03
CA GLU A 109 -8.36 1.02 -2.10
C GLU A 109 -7.53 0.31 -3.18
N ALA A 110 -6.51 -0.46 -2.79
CA ALA A 110 -5.68 -1.22 -3.72
C ALA A 110 -6.48 -2.28 -4.48
N ALA A 111 -7.38 -3.00 -3.79
CA ALA A 111 -8.20 -4.05 -4.38
C ALA A 111 -9.16 -3.49 -5.44
N ILE A 112 -9.87 -2.41 -5.12
CA ILE A 112 -10.83 -1.74 -6.02
C ILE A 112 -10.14 -1.19 -7.27
N LYS A 113 -8.90 -0.72 -7.13
CA LYS A 113 -8.14 -0.07 -8.22
C LYS A 113 -7.24 -1.03 -9.00
N GLY A 114 -7.36 -2.34 -8.78
CA GLY A 114 -6.61 -3.35 -9.53
C GLY A 114 -5.09 -3.34 -9.25
N LYS A 115 -4.67 -2.90 -8.06
CA LYS A 115 -3.24 -2.76 -7.71
C LYS A 115 -2.69 -4.05 -7.10
N VAL A 116 -2.42 -5.03 -7.96
CA VAL A 116 -1.92 -6.36 -7.59
C VAL A 116 -0.68 -6.30 -6.70
N ASP A 117 0.37 -5.58 -7.13
CA ASP A 117 1.63 -5.51 -6.37
C ASP A 117 1.44 -4.89 -4.97
N VAL A 118 0.57 -3.87 -4.87
CA VAL A 118 0.23 -3.26 -3.58
C VAL A 118 -0.54 -4.24 -2.69
N CYS A 119 -1.48 -5.00 -3.24
CA CYS A 119 -2.22 -6.01 -2.47
C CYS A 119 -1.28 -7.08 -1.89
N ILE A 120 -0.31 -7.55 -2.68
CA ILE A 120 0.71 -8.52 -2.21
C ILE A 120 1.52 -7.92 -1.06
N VAL A 121 2.08 -6.72 -1.24
CA VAL A 121 2.85 -6.02 -0.18
C VAL A 121 2.02 -5.88 1.10
N PHE A 122 0.74 -5.51 1.00
CA PHE A 122 -0.12 -5.38 2.18
C PHE A 122 -0.32 -6.70 2.93
N LEU A 123 -0.59 -7.78 2.20
CA LEU A 123 -0.79 -9.10 2.81
C LEU A 123 0.50 -9.63 3.45
N GLN A 124 1.67 -9.29 2.90
CA GLN A 124 2.97 -9.57 3.50
C GLN A 124 3.20 -8.77 4.78
N HIS A 125 2.69 -7.54 4.85
CA HIS A 125 2.77 -6.65 6.01
C HIS A 125 1.59 -6.79 6.99
N GLY A 126 0.84 -7.90 6.94
CA GLY A 126 -0.18 -8.22 7.96
C GLY A 126 -1.49 -7.42 7.82
N ALA A 127 -1.81 -6.94 6.63
CA ALA A 127 -3.12 -6.36 6.36
C ALA A 127 -4.24 -7.39 6.54
N ASP A 128 -5.30 -6.99 7.25
CA ASP A 128 -6.46 -7.84 7.51
C ASP A 128 -7.48 -7.72 6.36
N ALA A 129 -7.48 -8.72 5.49
CA ALA A 129 -8.40 -8.82 4.36
C ALA A 129 -9.85 -9.16 4.76
N SER A 130 -10.16 -9.32 6.05
CA SER A 130 -11.51 -9.60 6.56
C SER A 130 -12.26 -8.35 7.04
N ILE A 131 -11.56 -7.21 7.17
CA ILE A 131 -12.18 -5.95 7.60
C ILE A 131 -13.30 -5.56 6.64
N ARG A 132 -14.44 -5.15 7.20
CA ARG A 132 -15.60 -4.69 6.45
C ARG A 132 -15.73 -3.18 6.52
N ASN A 133 -16.06 -2.56 5.39
CA ASN A 133 -16.48 -1.17 5.31
C ASN A 133 -17.88 -0.96 5.94
N THR A 134 -18.41 0.26 5.91
CA THR A 134 -19.76 0.57 6.45
C THR A 134 -20.91 -0.16 5.75
N ASP A 135 -20.71 -0.62 4.51
CA ASP A 135 -21.69 -1.42 3.75
C ASP A 135 -21.56 -2.93 4.01
N GLY A 136 -20.70 -3.33 4.96
CA GLY A 136 -20.42 -4.72 5.26
C GLY A 136 -19.56 -5.43 4.22
N LYS A 137 -18.92 -4.72 3.31
CA LYS A 137 -18.10 -5.28 2.22
C LYS A 137 -16.63 -5.37 2.63
N THR A 138 -16.00 -6.51 2.34
CA THR A 138 -14.55 -6.74 2.49
C THR A 138 -13.79 -6.24 1.25
N PRO A 139 -12.43 -6.17 1.27
CA PRO A 139 -11.64 -5.91 0.07
C PRO A 139 -11.95 -6.89 -1.07
N LEU A 140 -12.17 -8.17 -0.75
CA LEU A 140 -12.49 -9.20 -1.74
C LEU A 140 -13.86 -8.97 -2.39
N ASP A 141 -14.84 -8.49 -1.63
CA ASP A 141 -16.18 -8.21 -2.16
C ASP A 141 -16.20 -7.07 -3.18
N LEU A 142 -15.24 -6.14 -3.08
CA LEU A 142 -15.12 -4.96 -3.94
C LEU A 142 -13.97 -5.06 -4.96
N ALA A 143 -13.27 -6.20 -4.98
CA ALA A 143 -12.03 -6.36 -5.74
C ALA A 143 -12.26 -6.27 -7.25
N ASP A 144 -11.34 -5.59 -7.93
CA ASP A 144 -11.13 -5.72 -9.37
C ASP A 144 -10.83 -7.20 -9.74
N PRO A 145 -11.22 -7.69 -10.94
CA PRO A 145 -10.93 -9.06 -11.34
C PRO A 145 -9.45 -9.47 -11.20
N SER A 146 -8.51 -8.54 -11.41
CA SER A 146 -7.08 -8.82 -11.29
C SER A 146 -6.64 -9.08 -9.84
N THR A 147 -7.12 -8.27 -8.89
CA THR A 147 -6.76 -8.36 -7.47
C THR A 147 -7.56 -9.42 -6.73
N ARG A 148 -8.72 -9.81 -7.24
CA ARG A 148 -9.53 -10.90 -6.67
C ARG A 148 -8.71 -12.18 -6.46
N SER A 149 -7.92 -12.56 -7.47
CA SER A 149 -7.06 -13.75 -7.40
C SER A 149 -5.97 -13.66 -6.32
N VAL A 150 -5.48 -12.45 -6.01
CA VAL A 150 -4.53 -12.24 -4.90
C VAL A 150 -5.23 -12.49 -3.57
N LEU A 151 -6.44 -11.94 -3.42
CA LEU A 151 -7.24 -12.03 -2.20
C LEU A 151 -7.87 -13.42 -1.97
N THR A 152 -7.92 -14.28 -2.98
CA THR A 152 -8.28 -15.71 -2.83
C THR A 152 -7.06 -16.62 -2.68
N GLY A 153 -5.85 -16.11 -2.89
CA GLY A 153 -4.61 -16.89 -2.85
C GLY A 153 -4.30 -17.69 -4.13
N ASP A 154 -5.06 -17.46 -5.21
CA ASP A 154 -4.89 -18.16 -6.49
C ASP A 154 -3.95 -17.43 -7.45
N TYR A 155 -3.56 -16.18 -7.16
CA TYR A 155 -2.69 -15.39 -8.02
C TYR A 155 -1.34 -16.09 -8.25
N ARG A 156 -1.09 -16.48 -9.51
CA ARG A 156 0.15 -17.14 -9.97
C ARG A 156 0.57 -18.32 -9.07
N LYS A 157 -0.43 -19.06 -8.56
CA LYS A 157 -0.23 -20.18 -7.64
C LYS A 157 0.78 -21.22 -8.16
N ASP A 158 0.71 -21.57 -9.45
CA ASP A 158 1.62 -22.57 -10.03
C ASP A 158 3.07 -22.05 -10.06
N GLU A 159 3.28 -20.77 -10.33
CA GLU A 159 4.61 -20.15 -10.28
C GLU A 159 5.16 -20.05 -8.84
N LEU A 160 4.29 -19.79 -7.85
CA LEU A 160 4.67 -19.82 -6.43
C LEU A 160 5.19 -21.21 -6.04
N LEU A 161 4.43 -22.26 -6.39
CA LEU A 161 4.78 -23.64 -6.10
C LEU A 161 6.08 -24.07 -6.80
N GLU A 162 6.26 -23.68 -8.07
CA GLU A 162 7.49 -23.98 -8.81
C GLU A 162 8.70 -23.22 -8.26
N SER A 163 8.51 -21.98 -7.79
CA SER A 163 9.58 -21.21 -7.14
C SER A 163 10.01 -21.86 -5.83
N ALA A 164 9.06 -22.39 -5.05
CA ALA A 164 9.36 -23.15 -3.84
C ALA A 164 10.12 -24.45 -4.14
N ARG A 165 9.76 -25.16 -5.21
CA ARG A 165 10.44 -26.39 -5.65
C ARG A 165 11.87 -26.13 -6.14
N SER A 166 12.04 -25.09 -6.95
CA SER A 166 13.31 -24.78 -7.63
C SER A 166 14.29 -23.99 -6.77
N GLY A 167 13.85 -23.51 -5.60
CA GLY A 167 14.66 -22.66 -4.73
C GLY A 167 14.81 -21.22 -5.23
N ASN A 168 13.91 -20.75 -6.10
CA ASN A 168 13.90 -19.37 -6.58
C ASN A 168 13.32 -18.42 -5.53
N GLU A 169 14.17 -17.98 -4.60
CA GLU A 169 13.79 -17.15 -3.46
C GLU A 169 13.18 -15.80 -3.87
N GLU A 170 13.78 -15.08 -4.82
CA GLU A 170 13.29 -13.78 -5.26
C GLU A 170 11.86 -13.89 -5.80
N LYS A 171 11.62 -14.88 -6.67
CA LYS A 171 10.29 -15.09 -7.25
C LYS A 171 9.28 -15.55 -6.20
N LEU A 172 9.68 -16.45 -5.31
CA LEU A 172 8.84 -16.91 -4.20
C LEU A 172 8.40 -15.73 -3.33
N LEU A 173 9.33 -14.89 -2.88
CA LEU A 173 9.05 -13.71 -2.06
C LEU A 173 8.20 -12.66 -2.78
N SER A 174 8.31 -12.55 -4.11
CA SER A 174 7.47 -11.64 -4.90
C SER A 174 5.98 -12.05 -4.96
N LEU A 175 5.66 -13.31 -4.66
CA LEU A 175 4.30 -13.87 -4.76
C LEU A 175 3.72 -14.28 -3.41
N LEU A 176 4.56 -14.55 -2.41
CA LEU A 176 4.14 -15.11 -1.13
C LEU A 176 3.29 -14.12 -0.35
N THR A 177 2.15 -14.57 0.17
CA THR A 177 1.25 -13.81 1.03
C THR A 177 0.80 -14.68 2.20
N SER A 178 0.23 -14.05 3.23
CA SER A 178 -0.42 -14.76 4.33
C SER A 178 -1.57 -15.67 3.88
N ILE A 179 -2.15 -15.42 2.71
CA ILE A 179 -3.27 -16.19 2.14
C ILE A 179 -2.78 -17.44 1.39
N ASN A 180 -1.70 -17.34 0.61
CA ASN A 180 -1.27 -18.42 -0.29
C ASN A 180 -0.13 -19.32 0.25
N VAL A 181 0.45 -19.00 1.42
CA VAL A 181 1.58 -19.77 2.00
C VAL A 181 1.26 -21.27 2.20
N ASN A 182 -0.01 -21.61 2.40
CA ASN A 182 -0.50 -22.98 2.58
C ASN A 182 -1.38 -23.44 1.40
N CYS A 183 -1.23 -22.86 0.21
CA CYS A 183 -1.99 -23.29 -0.96
C CYS A 183 -1.58 -24.72 -1.39
N HIS A 184 -2.45 -25.38 -2.15
CA HIS A 184 -2.19 -26.72 -2.67
C HIS A 184 -2.10 -26.71 -4.20
N ALA A 185 -1.21 -27.55 -4.73
CA ALA A 185 -1.18 -27.89 -6.14
C ALA A 185 -2.55 -28.42 -6.59
N SER A 186 -2.96 -28.04 -7.81
CA SER A 186 -4.27 -28.39 -8.35
C SER A 186 -4.40 -29.90 -8.67
N ASP A 187 -3.27 -30.57 -8.88
CA ASP A 187 -3.19 -31.97 -9.27
C ASP A 187 -2.08 -32.73 -8.49
N GLY A 188 -1.88 -34.00 -8.85
CA GLY A 188 -0.85 -34.86 -8.27
C GLY A 188 -1.00 -35.04 -6.76
N ARG A 189 0.12 -34.90 -6.03
CA ARG A 189 0.18 -35.09 -4.57
C ARG A 189 -0.48 -33.96 -3.76
N LYS A 190 -1.01 -32.92 -4.42
CA LYS A 190 -1.58 -31.73 -3.76
C LYS A 190 -0.63 -31.12 -2.72
N SER A 191 0.67 -31.09 -3.03
CA SER A 191 1.72 -30.54 -2.18
C SER A 191 1.48 -29.04 -1.90
N THR A 192 1.97 -28.57 -0.75
CA THR A 192 2.05 -27.15 -0.38
C THR A 192 3.43 -26.57 -0.74
N PRO A 193 3.64 -25.24 -0.72
CA PRO A 193 4.98 -24.67 -0.91
C PRO A 193 6.03 -25.28 0.02
N LEU A 194 5.70 -25.51 1.29
CA LEU A 194 6.60 -26.12 2.26
C LEU A 194 6.97 -27.58 1.90
N HIS A 195 6.00 -28.39 1.46
CA HIS A 195 6.28 -29.76 1.00
C HIS A 195 7.25 -29.78 -0.19
N LEU A 196 7.16 -28.78 -1.08
CA LEU A 196 8.02 -28.69 -2.26
C LEU A 196 9.43 -28.20 -1.92
N ALA A 197 9.54 -27.25 -1.01
CA ALA A 197 10.82 -26.69 -0.56
C ALA A 197 11.63 -27.65 0.32
N ALA A 198 10.97 -28.49 1.12
CA ALA A 198 11.65 -29.42 2.02
C ALA A 198 12.37 -30.57 1.29
N GLY A 199 12.03 -30.83 0.02
CA GLY A 199 12.40 -32.06 -0.65
C GLY A 199 11.69 -33.27 -0.01
N TYR A 200 11.39 -34.28 -0.83
CA TYR A 200 11.03 -35.59 -0.28
C TYR A 200 12.29 -36.39 -0.02
#